data_AF-A0A9N9P2A4-F1
#
_entry.id   AF-A0A9N9P2A4-F1
#
_cell.length_a   1.000
_cell.length_b   1.000
_cell.length_c   1.000
_cell.angle_alpha   90.00
_cell.angle_beta   90.00
_cell.angle_gamma   90.00
#
_symmetry.space_group_name_H-M   'P 1'
#
loop_
_entity.id
_entity.type
_entity.pdbx_description
1 polymer ?
#
loop_
_entity_poly.entity_id
_entity_poly.type
_entity_poly.pdbx_seq_one_letter_code
_entity_poly.pdbx_strand_id
1 'polypeptide(L)'
;MFLNTQFLKAAYEISRLSVRGVVVAENKVVNEFKLEEINISMSLDKVREYLTRNELILVGQQNSHFRNKLEHKIPFVNENDYKLKDILVSTDGENDNDKSFSFFIEKDLTRPGFPEIVRNLNLTKGYKRNERNEVIQANKNAFQIKNMHLMEIITHQTLEEIEDSQGRFLCCVKGTIRLLPGDLEATEEYIEAIEDALNEDANIDIKASLRRVGRVYGFFWPQDIILGGKFQLSDEPTDTRELEKLKHFTNWRIIDQKDLTSLHTLLPERLVSKIRKVYGMKLLYLSSLTVHMPKGQRISLQPIPKPQTIPTFKTVKIFASVIVLNKTNPYRNMFVIRIEYMDDESPYIVIQRIGNPKGPFNLFVPYKIIGYEEGLPIEQLPDNSIDHIDTIRFQYDSDIHIEHPKLTKDYCIIGTLILKSSDNLYKVGTSKDVISYHFRQHNNDNGITQLQCYHYDLRSNEANNSLTFYMNYAIISRQNSDFFEL
;
A
#
# COMPACT_ATOMS: atom_id res chain seq x y z
N MET A 1 34.25 -28.36 40.66
CA MET A 1 33.27 -29.19 39.92
C MET A 1 32.00 -29.50 40.73
N PHE A 2 31.52 -28.59 41.60
CA PHE A 2 30.40 -28.85 42.52
C PHE A 2 29.37 -27.69 42.64
N LEU A 3 29.30 -26.81 41.62
CA LEU A 3 28.38 -25.66 41.65
C LEU A 3 27.25 -25.71 40.60
N ASN A 4 27.15 -26.78 39.80
CA ASN A 4 26.18 -26.84 38.69
C ASN A 4 24.93 -27.70 38.98
N THR A 5 24.93 -28.50 40.04
CA THR A 5 23.84 -29.46 40.33
C THR A 5 22.67 -28.86 41.12
N GLN A 6 22.87 -27.77 41.88
CA GLN A 6 21.76 -27.08 42.56
C GLN A 6 20.94 -26.18 41.62
N PHE A 7 21.58 -25.50 40.67
CA PHE A 7 20.89 -24.73 39.64
C PHE A 7 20.08 -25.63 38.69
N LEU A 8 20.65 -26.78 38.31
CA LEU A 8 19.93 -27.78 37.53
C LEU A 8 18.78 -28.42 38.32
N LYS A 9 18.92 -28.67 39.63
CA LYS A 9 17.81 -29.16 40.48
C LYS A 9 16.68 -28.14 40.65
N ALA A 10 16.98 -26.86 40.83
CA ALA A 10 15.96 -25.81 40.89
C ALA A 10 15.26 -25.60 39.53
N ALA A 11 15.98 -25.77 38.42
CA ALA A 11 15.38 -25.77 37.08
C ALA A 11 14.56 -27.04 36.78
N TYR A 12 14.93 -28.20 37.35
CA TYR A 12 14.18 -29.47 37.23
C TYR A 12 13.00 -29.61 38.21
N GLU A 13 12.95 -28.87 39.32
CA GLU A 13 11.78 -28.87 40.22
C GLU A 13 10.64 -27.96 39.74
N ILE A 14 10.90 -27.08 38.77
CA ILE A 14 9.88 -26.22 38.14
C ILE A 14 9.15 -26.96 37.01
N SER A 15 9.64 -28.13 36.57
CA SER A 15 9.20 -28.76 35.33
C SER A 15 7.84 -29.47 35.35
N ARG A 16 7.01 -29.35 36.39
CA ARG A 16 5.57 -29.77 36.36
C ARG A 16 4.67 -28.96 37.30
N LEU A 17 4.85 -27.65 37.41
CA LEU A 17 3.83 -26.83 38.08
C LEU A 17 2.57 -26.80 37.20
N SER A 18 1.52 -27.48 37.67
CA SER A 18 0.20 -27.46 37.03
C SER A 18 -0.48 -26.13 37.40
N VAL A 19 -0.45 -25.17 36.49
CA VAL A 19 -1.08 -23.85 36.67
C VAL A 19 -2.45 -23.86 36.00
N ARG A 20 -3.49 -23.55 36.76
CA ARG A 20 -4.85 -23.33 36.29
C ARG A 20 -5.17 -21.84 36.25
N GLY A 21 -5.81 -21.37 35.20
CA GLY A 21 -6.41 -20.05 35.17
C GLY A 21 -7.92 -20.17 35.35
N VAL A 22 -8.49 -19.35 36.22
CA VAL A 22 -9.91 -19.33 36.54
C VAL A 22 -10.48 -17.96 36.15
N VAL A 23 -11.49 -17.94 35.28
CA VAL A 23 -12.19 -16.72 34.89
C VAL A 23 -13.43 -16.58 35.75
N VAL A 24 -13.55 -15.43 36.40
CA VAL A 24 -14.71 -15.06 37.20
C VAL A 24 -15.43 -13.87 36.60
N ALA A 25 -16.75 -13.94 36.53
CA ALA A 25 -17.61 -12.81 36.20
C ALA A 25 -18.74 -12.77 37.23
N GLU A 26 -19.03 -11.59 37.79
CA GLU A 26 -20.05 -11.43 38.85
C GLU A 26 -19.87 -12.43 40.01
N ASN A 27 -18.62 -12.68 40.41
CA ASN A 27 -18.22 -13.65 41.44
C ASN A 27 -18.61 -15.10 41.18
N LYS A 28 -18.89 -15.47 39.92
CA LYS A 28 -19.10 -16.85 39.48
C LYS A 28 -17.99 -17.27 38.54
N VAL A 29 -17.53 -18.52 38.67
CA VAL A 29 -16.61 -19.12 37.71
C VAL A 29 -17.34 -19.30 36.39
N VAL A 30 -16.82 -18.71 35.33
CA VAL A 30 -17.39 -18.78 33.97
C VAL A 30 -16.53 -19.58 33.01
N ASN A 31 -15.23 -19.74 33.28
CA ASN A 31 -14.33 -20.56 32.49
C ASN A 31 -13.12 -20.99 33.34
N GLU A 32 -12.55 -22.15 33.01
CA GLU A 32 -11.30 -22.65 33.59
C GLU A 32 -10.44 -23.29 32.49
N PHE A 33 -9.13 -23.12 32.59
CA PHE A 33 -8.19 -23.67 31.63
C PHE A 33 -6.87 -24.01 32.32
N LYS A 34 -6.14 -24.96 31.73
CA LYS A 34 -4.82 -25.37 32.20
C LYS A 34 -3.73 -24.75 31.34
N LEU A 35 -2.65 -24.36 31.98
CA LEU A 35 -1.44 -23.86 31.34
C LEU A 35 -0.34 -24.91 31.47
N GLU A 36 0.00 -25.51 30.34
CA GLU A 36 1.17 -26.39 30.25
C GLU A 36 2.41 -25.53 29.99
N GLU A 37 3.45 -25.71 30.80
CA GLU A 37 4.77 -25.09 30.59
C GLU A 37 4.83 -23.55 30.58
N ILE A 38 3.92 -22.86 31.30
CA ILE A 38 4.01 -21.40 31.41
C ILE A 38 5.17 -20.94 32.29
N ASN A 39 5.92 -19.94 31.82
CA ASN A 39 6.95 -19.28 32.63
C ASN A 39 6.31 -18.43 33.74
N ILE A 40 6.29 -18.95 34.96
CA ILE A 40 5.72 -18.25 36.14
C ILE A 40 6.45 -16.95 36.52
N SER A 41 7.61 -16.67 35.94
CA SER A 41 8.34 -15.40 36.13
C SER A 41 7.96 -14.32 35.11
N MET A 42 7.08 -14.64 34.15
CA MET A 42 6.54 -13.72 33.17
C MET A 42 5.69 -12.63 33.84
N SER A 43 5.77 -11.38 33.35
CA SER A 43 4.89 -10.29 33.81
C SER A 43 3.43 -10.56 33.45
N LEU A 44 2.48 -9.97 34.17
CA LEU A 44 1.06 -10.22 33.90
C LEU A 44 0.62 -9.72 32.52
N ASP A 45 1.22 -8.63 32.03
CA ASP A 45 1.06 -8.15 30.65
C ASP A 45 1.42 -9.23 29.62
N LYS A 46 2.58 -9.86 29.81
CA LYS A 46 3.04 -10.95 28.93
C LYS A 46 2.20 -12.21 29.08
N VAL A 47 1.68 -12.50 30.28
CA VAL A 47 0.70 -13.58 30.49
C VAL A 47 -0.57 -13.28 29.69
N ARG A 48 -1.09 -12.04 29.76
CA ARG A 48 -2.26 -11.60 29.00
C ARG A 48 -2.06 -11.72 27.49
N GLU A 49 -0.91 -11.31 26.99
CA GLU A 49 -0.48 -11.52 25.60
C GLU A 49 -0.53 -13.00 25.24
N TYR A 50 0.10 -13.85 26.05
CA TYR A 50 0.14 -15.30 25.85
C TYR A 50 -1.26 -15.92 25.83
N LEU A 51 -2.14 -15.56 26.77
CA LEU A 51 -3.50 -16.08 26.85
C LEU A 51 -4.33 -15.71 25.61
N THR A 52 -4.20 -14.46 25.16
CA THR A 52 -4.93 -13.97 23.98
C THR A 52 -4.40 -14.60 22.70
N ARG A 53 -3.07 -14.67 22.54
CA ARG A 53 -2.41 -15.19 21.34
C ARG A 53 -2.66 -16.69 21.13
N ASN A 54 -2.74 -17.46 22.21
CA ASN A 54 -3.03 -18.89 22.15
C ASN A 54 -4.54 -19.20 22.21
N GLU A 55 -5.39 -18.18 22.12
CA GLU A 55 -6.86 -18.27 22.19
C GLU A 55 -7.41 -19.03 23.42
N LEU A 56 -6.63 -19.15 24.49
CA LEU A 56 -7.08 -19.80 25.72
C LEU A 56 -8.20 -18.97 26.36
N ILE A 57 -7.98 -17.66 26.44
CA ILE A 57 -9.01 -16.66 26.76
C ILE A 57 -8.69 -15.37 26.03
N LEU A 58 -9.74 -14.77 25.47
CA LEU A 58 -9.72 -13.41 24.95
C LEU A 58 -9.81 -12.41 26.12
N VAL A 59 -8.67 -11.84 26.50
CA VAL A 59 -8.52 -10.92 27.63
C VAL A 59 -8.07 -9.54 27.16
N GLY A 60 -9.02 -8.63 26.95
CA GLY A 60 -8.72 -7.23 26.64
C GLY A 60 -8.52 -6.39 27.91
N GLN A 61 -7.69 -5.35 27.83
CA GLN A 61 -7.45 -4.46 28.97
C GLN A 61 -8.71 -3.76 29.49
N GLN A 62 -9.69 -3.47 28.62
CA GLN A 62 -10.92 -2.75 28.98
C GLN A 62 -11.91 -3.59 29.79
N ASN A 63 -11.85 -4.91 29.67
CA ASN A 63 -12.88 -5.81 30.19
C ASN A 63 -12.36 -6.95 31.06
N SER A 64 -11.06 -6.98 31.37
CA SER A 64 -10.52 -8.04 32.22
C SER A 64 -9.35 -7.58 33.10
N HIS A 65 -9.30 -8.09 34.33
CA HIS A 65 -8.29 -7.75 35.34
C HIS A 65 -7.80 -9.02 36.04
N PHE A 66 -6.49 -9.14 36.24
CA PHE A 66 -5.98 -10.15 37.15
C PHE A 66 -6.35 -9.80 38.60
N ARG A 67 -6.54 -10.83 39.43
CA ARG A 67 -6.65 -10.67 40.88
C ARG A 67 -5.35 -11.09 41.56
N ASN A 68 -4.98 -10.39 42.63
CA ASN A 68 -3.90 -10.82 43.49
C ASN A 68 -4.36 -11.92 44.47
N LYS A 69 -3.46 -12.40 45.35
CA LYS A 69 -3.76 -13.45 46.34
C LYS A 69 -4.83 -13.07 47.37
N LEU A 70 -5.11 -11.76 47.52
CA LEU A 70 -6.16 -11.23 48.40
C LEU A 70 -7.46 -10.97 47.62
N GLU A 71 -7.58 -11.49 46.40
CA GLU A 71 -8.70 -11.32 45.49
C GLU A 71 -8.96 -9.88 45.02
N HIS A 72 -8.05 -8.94 45.31
CA HIS A 72 -8.14 -7.57 44.82
C HIS A 72 -7.73 -7.49 43.36
N LYS A 73 -8.46 -6.67 42.59
CA LYS A 73 -8.13 -6.34 41.19
C LYS A 73 -6.77 -5.67 41.11
N ILE A 74 -5.93 -6.15 40.20
CA ILE A 74 -4.68 -5.50 39.82
C ILE A 74 -4.99 -4.52 38.69
N PRO A 75 -4.74 -3.20 38.87
CA PRO A 75 -4.89 -2.23 37.79
C PRO A 75 -3.98 -2.57 36.62
N PHE A 76 -4.48 -2.38 35.39
CA PHE A 76 -3.73 -2.69 34.17
C PHE A 76 -2.34 -2.01 34.14
N VAL A 77 -2.27 -0.73 34.55
CA VAL A 77 -1.02 0.04 34.64
C VAL A 77 0.05 -0.58 35.54
N ASN A 78 -0.34 -1.46 36.45
CA ASN A 78 0.57 -2.15 37.36
C ASN A 78 0.91 -3.57 36.89
N GLU A 79 0.32 -4.09 35.81
CA GLU A 79 0.51 -5.50 35.39
C GLU A 79 1.97 -5.85 35.07
N ASN A 80 2.80 -4.86 34.72
CA ASN A 80 4.23 -5.03 34.52
C ASN A 80 5.04 -5.17 35.81
N ASP A 81 4.50 -4.71 36.95
CA ASP A 81 5.16 -4.79 38.26
C ASP A 81 4.93 -6.16 38.94
N TYR A 82 3.95 -6.93 38.46
CA TYR A 82 3.62 -8.25 38.97
C TYR A 82 4.09 -9.34 38.02
N LYS A 83 4.55 -10.45 38.59
CA LYS A 83 4.80 -11.70 37.88
C LYS A 83 3.68 -12.69 38.17
N LEU A 84 3.49 -13.67 37.29
CA LEU A 84 2.48 -14.71 37.48
C LEU A 84 2.59 -15.39 38.85
N LYS A 85 3.80 -15.75 39.28
CA LYS A 85 4.06 -16.36 40.61
C LYS A 85 3.57 -15.51 41.80
N ASP A 86 3.47 -14.20 41.61
CA ASP A 86 3.06 -13.26 42.67
C ASP A 86 1.54 -13.32 42.92
N ILE A 87 0.77 -13.90 41.99
CA ILE A 87 -0.69 -14.00 42.08
C ILE A 87 -1.20 -15.46 42.18
N LEU A 88 -0.31 -16.45 42.15
CA LEU A 88 -0.69 -17.86 42.29
C LEU A 88 -1.21 -18.18 43.69
N VAL A 89 -2.33 -18.91 43.74
CA VAL A 89 -2.98 -19.44 44.93
C VAL A 89 -2.90 -20.97 44.89
N SER A 90 -2.48 -21.60 45.99
CA SER A 90 -2.43 -23.07 46.09
C SER A 90 -3.84 -23.65 46.07
N THR A 91 -4.11 -24.64 45.22
CA THR A 91 -5.40 -25.33 45.16
C THR A 91 -5.44 -26.66 45.90
N ASP A 92 -4.32 -27.09 46.45
CA ASP A 92 -4.23 -28.34 47.19
C ASP A 92 -4.74 -28.15 48.63
N GLY A 93 -5.79 -28.89 48.99
CA GLY A 93 -6.05 -29.22 50.39
C GLY A 93 -4.90 -30.07 50.93
N GLU A 94 -4.74 -30.11 52.25
CA GLU A 94 -3.56 -30.57 53.02
C GLU A 94 -2.91 -31.94 52.68
N ASN A 95 -3.37 -32.71 51.68
CA ASN A 95 -2.78 -34.00 51.30
C ASN A 95 -1.97 -33.91 50.00
N ASP A 96 -0.67 -33.81 50.22
CA ASP A 96 0.45 -33.54 49.33
C ASP A 96 0.74 -34.67 48.32
N ASN A 97 0.85 -34.30 47.03
CA ASN A 97 1.83 -34.82 46.07
C ASN A 97 1.71 -34.13 44.69
N ASP A 98 0.62 -33.41 44.41
CA ASP A 98 0.36 -32.81 43.11
C ASP A 98 0.22 -31.29 43.23
N LYS A 99 1.36 -30.58 43.29
CA LYS A 99 1.44 -29.12 43.48
C LYS A 99 0.66 -28.36 42.40
N SER A 100 -0.61 -28.07 42.68
CA SER A 100 -1.50 -27.39 41.75
C SER A 100 -1.76 -25.95 42.20
N PHE A 101 -1.59 -25.02 41.27
CA PHE A 101 -1.74 -23.59 41.52
C PHE A 101 -2.81 -23.01 40.62
N SER A 102 -3.54 -22.01 41.11
CA SER A 102 -4.50 -21.25 40.31
C SER A 102 -4.24 -19.75 40.36
N PHE A 103 -4.62 -19.04 39.31
CA PHE A 103 -4.76 -17.58 39.33
C PHE A 103 -6.13 -17.19 38.77
N PHE A 104 -6.58 -15.99 39.13
CA PHE A 104 -7.93 -15.55 38.81
C PHE A 104 -7.91 -14.33 37.88
N ILE A 105 -8.75 -14.37 36.86
CA ILE A 105 -9.02 -13.25 35.95
C ILE A 105 -10.48 -12.86 36.14
N GLU A 106 -10.72 -11.64 36.58
CA GLU A 106 -12.06 -11.08 36.61
C GLU A 106 -12.41 -10.47 35.25
N LYS A 107 -13.60 -10.78 34.73
CA LYS A 107 -14.10 -10.29 33.46
C LYS A 107 -15.39 -9.48 33.63
N ASP A 108 -15.41 -8.27 33.06
CA ASP A 108 -16.58 -7.41 32.98
C ASP A 108 -17.33 -7.70 31.68
N LEU A 109 -18.47 -8.40 31.77
CA LEU A 109 -19.29 -8.77 30.62
C LEU A 109 -20.10 -7.60 30.04
N THR A 110 -20.12 -6.45 30.71
CA THR A 110 -20.81 -5.24 30.22
C THR A 110 -19.91 -4.40 29.32
N ARG A 111 -18.60 -4.64 29.34
CA ARG A 111 -17.60 -3.91 28.56
C ARG A 111 -17.06 -4.77 27.42
N PRO A 112 -16.91 -4.22 26.21
CA PRO A 112 -16.36 -4.97 25.10
C PRO A 112 -14.85 -5.20 25.30
N GLY A 113 -14.40 -6.44 25.10
CA GLY A 113 -12.98 -6.73 24.93
C GLY A 113 -12.59 -6.61 23.46
N PHE A 114 -11.55 -5.84 23.15
CA PHE A 114 -11.07 -5.72 21.78
C PHE A 114 -10.76 -7.08 21.11
N PRO A 115 -10.07 -8.04 21.76
CA PRO A 115 -9.85 -9.35 21.18
C PRO A 115 -11.13 -10.12 20.84
N GLU A 116 -12.19 -9.94 21.63
CA GLU A 116 -13.48 -10.59 21.40
C GLU A 116 -14.20 -9.99 20.21
N ILE A 117 -14.17 -8.67 20.07
CA ILE A 117 -14.75 -7.98 18.92
C ILE A 117 -14.01 -8.35 17.63
N VAL A 118 -12.68 -8.42 17.66
CA VAL A 118 -11.87 -8.87 16.51
C VAL A 118 -12.29 -10.27 16.06
N ARG A 119 -12.44 -11.21 17.00
CA ARG A 119 -12.87 -12.58 16.71
C ARG A 119 -14.30 -12.64 16.20
N ASN A 120 -15.24 -11.99 16.90
CA ASN A 120 -16.66 -12.06 16.58
C ASN A 120 -16.98 -11.42 15.22
N LEU A 121 -16.26 -10.34 14.87
CA LEU A 121 -16.48 -9.59 13.62
C LEU A 121 -15.47 -9.94 12.52
N ASN A 122 -14.55 -10.87 12.76
CA ASN A 122 -13.50 -11.29 11.82
C ASN A 122 -12.68 -10.11 11.25
N LEU A 123 -12.21 -9.21 12.12
CA LEU A 123 -11.54 -7.97 11.70
C LEU A 123 -10.14 -8.18 11.07
N THR A 124 -9.64 -9.40 11.04
CA THR A 124 -8.36 -9.80 10.40
C THR A 124 -8.47 -10.09 8.90
N LYS A 125 -9.69 -10.04 8.35
CA LYS A 125 -9.96 -10.23 6.93
C LYS A 125 -9.83 -8.91 6.19
N GLY A 126 -9.24 -8.95 5.00
CA GLY A 126 -9.33 -7.81 4.08
C GLY A 126 -10.75 -7.63 3.54
N TYR A 127 -10.95 -6.55 2.82
CA TYR A 127 -12.23 -6.14 2.25
C TYR A 127 -12.12 -5.97 0.74
N LYS A 128 -13.23 -6.14 0.06
CA LYS A 128 -13.38 -5.95 -1.39
C LYS A 128 -14.74 -5.34 -1.70
N ARG A 129 -14.90 -4.79 -2.89
CA ARG A 129 -16.20 -4.36 -3.39
C ARG A 129 -16.87 -5.48 -4.17
N ASN A 130 -18.18 -5.67 -3.98
CA ASN A 130 -18.98 -6.57 -4.79
C ASN A 130 -19.43 -5.87 -6.11
N GLU A 131 -20.23 -6.57 -6.93
CA GLU A 131 -20.74 -6.04 -8.21
C GLU A 131 -21.64 -4.79 -8.04
N ARG A 132 -22.21 -4.57 -6.85
CA ARG A 132 -23.01 -3.40 -6.49
C ARG A 132 -22.17 -2.28 -5.86
N ASN A 133 -20.85 -2.39 -5.91
CA ASN A 133 -19.90 -1.47 -5.30
C ASN A 133 -19.94 -1.41 -3.75
N GLU A 134 -20.64 -2.36 -3.11
CA GLU A 134 -20.76 -2.46 -1.66
C GLU A 134 -19.50 -3.09 -1.07
N VAL A 135 -19.06 -2.59 0.08
CA VAL A 135 -17.88 -3.11 0.79
C VAL A 135 -18.24 -4.37 1.56
N ILE A 136 -17.56 -5.48 1.25
CA ILE A 136 -17.76 -6.78 1.88
C ILE A 136 -16.43 -7.34 2.37
N GLN A 137 -16.48 -8.15 3.43
CA GLN A 137 -15.31 -8.89 3.90
C GLN A 137 -14.89 -9.97 2.89
N ALA A 138 -13.59 -10.19 2.79
CA ALA A 138 -13.00 -11.25 2.00
C ALA A 138 -13.12 -12.62 2.69
N ASN A 139 -12.63 -13.67 2.04
CA ASN A 139 -12.83 -15.03 2.54
C ASN A 139 -11.73 -15.45 3.53
N LYS A 140 -10.50 -14.95 3.34
CA LYS A 140 -9.33 -15.30 4.15
C LYS A 140 -8.81 -14.14 4.97
N ASN A 141 -8.12 -14.47 6.07
CA ASN A 141 -7.37 -13.51 6.87
C ASN A 141 -6.17 -13.01 6.06
N ALA A 142 -6.04 -11.70 5.95
CA ALA A 142 -4.95 -11.06 5.22
C ALA A 142 -3.86 -10.51 6.14
N PHE A 143 -4.22 -10.25 7.40
CA PHE A 143 -3.31 -9.69 8.39
C PHE A 143 -3.68 -10.17 9.80
N GLN A 144 -2.73 -10.02 10.72
CA GLN A 144 -2.89 -10.15 12.15
C GLN A 144 -2.85 -8.76 12.78
N ILE A 145 -3.56 -8.59 13.89
CA ILE A 145 -3.52 -7.36 14.69
C ILE A 145 -2.53 -7.60 15.83
N LYS A 146 -1.50 -6.76 15.92
CA LYS A 146 -0.48 -6.81 16.98
C LYS A 146 -1.08 -6.34 18.28
N ASN A 147 -0.62 -6.91 19.39
CA ASN A 147 -0.96 -6.45 20.73
C ASN A 147 -2.46 -6.24 20.98
N MET A 148 -3.33 -7.09 20.41
CA MET A 148 -4.80 -6.97 20.54
C MET A 148 -5.29 -6.83 22.00
N HIS A 149 -4.57 -7.43 22.94
CA HIS A 149 -4.87 -7.37 24.36
C HIS A 149 -4.69 -5.97 24.98
N LEU A 150 -3.90 -5.11 24.32
CA LEU A 150 -3.61 -3.71 24.68
C LEU A 150 -4.45 -2.70 23.91
N MET A 151 -5.32 -3.15 23.02
CA MET A 151 -6.15 -2.26 22.23
C MET A 151 -7.48 -1.97 22.93
N GLU A 152 -8.00 -0.78 22.66
CA GLU A 152 -9.25 -0.28 23.22
C GLU A 152 -10.28 0.00 22.13
N ILE A 153 -11.54 -0.18 22.49
CA ILE A 153 -12.69 0.30 21.73
C ILE A 153 -13.15 1.60 22.38
N ILE A 154 -13.26 2.66 21.59
CA ILE A 154 -13.77 3.94 22.06
C ILE A 154 -15.29 3.82 22.15
N THR A 155 -15.81 3.53 23.33
CA THR A 155 -17.25 3.34 23.55
C THR A 155 -17.95 4.69 23.69
N HIS A 156 -19.03 4.86 22.92
CA HIS A 156 -19.88 6.05 22.94
C HIS A 156 -21.22 5.69 22.30
N GLN A 157 -22.26 6.46 22.57
CA GLN A 157 -23.57 6.22 21.98
C GLN A 157 -24.05 7.42 21.18
N THR A 158 -24.23 7.22 19.88
CA THR A 158 -24.84 8.21 18.98
C THR A 158 -25.98 7.54 18.21
N LEU A 159 -27.08 8.27 18.02
CA LEU A 159 -28.18 7.86 17.16
C LEU A 159 -28.19 8.79 15.95
N GLU A 160 -28.07 8.20 14.78
CA GLU A 160 -28.05 8.94 13.51
C GLU A 160 -29.04 8.30 12.56
N GLU A 161 -29.85 9.14 11.92
CA GLU A 161 -30.69 8.69 10.83
C GLU A 161 -29.94 8.88 9.52
N ILE A 162 -29.91 7.82 8.71
CA ILE A 162 -29.19 7.79 7.43
C ILE A 162 -30.16 7.30 6.36
N GLU A 163 -30.18 7.98 5.23
CA GLU A 163 -30.92 7.56 4.04
C GLU A 163 -29.93 7.08 2.98
N ASP A 164 -30.12 5.86 2.49
CA ASP A 164 -29.34 5.29 1.39
C ASP A 164 -30.26 4.71 0.31
N SER A 165 -29.67 4.08 -0.71
CA SER A 165 -30.41 3.50 -1.84
C SER A 165 -31.40 2.38 -1.45
N GLN A 166 -31.32 1.86 -0.22
CA GLN A 166 -32.20 0.83 0.33
C GLN A 166 -33.26 1.39 1.29
N GLY A 167 -33.25 2.70 1.57
CA GLY A 167 -34.26 3.40 2.37
C GLY A 167 -33.69 4.19 3.54
N ARG A 168 -34.55 4.54 4.50
CA ARG A 168 -34.18 5.23 5.74
C ARG A 168 -33.80 4.22 6.82
N PHE A 169 -32.70 4.47 7.51
CA PHE A 169 -32.17 3.64 8.56
C PHE A 169 -31.85 4.46 9.80
N LEU A 170 -32.09 3.87 10.97
CA LEU A 170 -31.58 4.34 12.24
C LEU A 170 -30.29 3.59 12.57
N CYS A 171 -29.19 4.31 12.64
CA CYS A 171 -27.89 3.81 13.05
C CYS A 171 -27.65 4.17 14.52
N CYS A 172 -27.45 3.15 15.35
CA CYS A 172 -27.07 3.28 16.74
C CYS A 172 -25.59 2.94 16.88
N VAL A 173 -24.73 3.96 16.88
CA VAL A 173 -23.30 3.82 17.11
C VAL A 173 -23.06 3.48 18.58
N LYS A 174 -22.18 2.51 18.84
CA LYS A 174 -21.80 2.03 20.18
C LYS A 174 -20.31 2.06 20.45
N GLY A 175 -19.50 2.05 19.40
CA GLY A 175 -18.07 2.24 19.54
C GLY A 175 -17.35 2.41 18.22
N THR A 176 -16.11 2.86 18.32
CA THR A 176 -15.20 3.00 17.19
C THR A 176 -13.89 2.31 17.49
N ILE A 177 -13.38 1.61 16.48
CA ILE A 177 -12.02 1.07 16.45
C ILE A 177 -11.24 1.85 15.41
N ARG A 178 -10.02 2.24 15.77
CA ARG A 178 -9.04 2.78 14.84
C ARG A 178 -7.85 1.83 14.74
N LEU A 179 -7.57 1.34 13.54
CA LEU A 179 -6.42 0.51 13.20
C LEU A 179 -5.44 1.34 12.38
N LEU A 180 -4.17 1.35 12.78
CA LEU A 180 -3.10 1.99 12.02
C LEU A 180 -2.23 0.92 11.33
N PRO A 181 -1.51 1.26 10.25
CA PRO A 181 -0.62 0.29 9.58
C PRO A 181 0.40 -0.36 10.52
N GLY A 182 0.86 0.37 11.55
CA GLY A 182 1.80 -0.14 12.56
C GLY A 182 1.22 -1.22 13.47
N ASP A 183 -0.11 -1.25 13.62
CA ASP A 183 -0.83 -2.22 14.45
C ASP A 183 -1.02 -3.56 13.71
N LEU A 184 -0.72 -3.60 12.41
CA LEU A 184 -1.03 -4.74 11.56
C LEU A 184 0.25 -5.45 11.08
N GLU A 185 0.12 -6.74 10.79
CA GLU A 185 1.14 -7.54 10.12
C GLU A 185 0.48 -8.42 9.08
N ALA A 186 0.95 -8.39 7.84
CA ALA A 186 0.45 -9.31 6.81
C ALA A 186 0.66 -10.76 7.24
N THR A 187 -0.32 -11.64 6.97
CA THR A 187 -0.15 -13.07 7.23
C THR A 187 0.87 -13.67 6.27
N GLU A 188 1.63 -14.67 6.71
CA GLU A 188 2.57 -15.40 5.86
C GLU A 188 1.88 -15.96 4.62
N GLU A 189 0.70 -16.57 4.78
CA GLU A 189 -0.12 -17.06 3.66
C GLU A 189 -0.48 -15.98 2.63
N TYR A 190 -0.74 -14.75 3.07
CA TYR A 190 -1.05 -13.64 2.16
C TYR A 190 0.20 -13.19 1.41
N ILE A 191 1.34 -13.10 2.10
CA ILE A 191 2.63 -12.76 1.49
C ILE A 191 2.99 -13.80 0.42
N GLU A 192 2.92 -15.09 0.75
CA GLU A 192 3.19 -16.20 -0.18
C GLU A 192 2.26 -16.14 -1.39
N ALA A 193 0.96 -15.93 -1.20
CA ALA A 193 0.01 -15.81 -2.31
C ALA A 193 0.34 -14.64 -3.26
N ILE A 194 0.86 -13.53 -2.74
CA ILE A 194 1.32 -12.40 -3.55
C ILE A 194 2.63 -12.74 -4.28
N GLU A 195 3.57 -13.41 -3.61
CA GLU A 195 4.82 -13.86 -4.23
C GLU A 195 4.57 -14.80 -5.39
N ASP A 196 3.70 -15.79 -5.17
CA ASP A 196 3.28 -16.74 -6.19
C ASP A 196 2.61 -16.03 -7.36
N ALA A 197 1.74 -15.04 -7.10
CA ALA A 197 1.08 -14.27 -8.15
C ALA A 197 2.04 -13.38 -8.96
N LEU A 198 3.13 -12.92 -8.35
CA LEU A 198 4.18 -12.08 -8.97
C LEU A 198 5.31 -12.89 -9.62
N ASN A 199 5.25 -14.22 -9.57
CA ASN A 199 6.25 -15.07 -10.18
C ASN A 199 6.07 -15.09 -11.71
N GLU A 200 6.97 -14.41 -12.43
CA GLU A 200 6.94 -14.25 -13.89
C GLU A 200 7.19 -15.58 -14.63
N ASP A 201 7.94 -16.50 -14.02
CA ASP A 201 8.21 -17.82 -14.62
C ASP A 201 6.96 -18.73 -14.56
N ALA A 202 6.10 -18.51 -13.57
CA ALA A 202 4.91 -19.32 -13.34
C ALA A 202 3.62 -18.72 -13.92
N ASN A 203 3.54 -17.40 -14.08
CA ASN A 203 2.32 -16.71 -14.48
C ASN A 203 2.46 -15.96 -15.79
N ILE A 204 1.70 -16.39 -16.79
CA ILE A 204 1.58 -15.71 -18.08
C ILE A 204 0.83 -14.37 -17.94
N ASP A 205 -0.10 -14.28 -16.98
CA ASP A 205 -0.85 -13.06 -16.67
C ASP A 205 -0.79 -12.75 -15.16
N ILE A 206 0.20 -11.92 -14.80
CA ILE A 206 0.44 -11.46 -13.43
C ILE A 206 -0.74 -10.62 -12.92
N LYS A 207 -1.33 -9.78 -13.78
CA LYS A 207 -2.45 -8.91 -13.39
C LYS A 207 -3.66 -9.75 -13.00
N ALA A 208 -4.03 -10.75 -13.81
CA ALA A 208 -5.12 -11.67 -13.48
C ALA A 208 -4.83 -12.46 -12.20
N SER A 209 -3.57 -12.85 -11.97
CA SER A 209 -3.16 -13.58 -10.77
C SER A 209 -3.30 -12.74 -9.50
N LEU A 210 -2.84 -11.48 -9.52
CA LEU A 210 -3.05 -10.55 -8.41
C LEU A 210 -4.54 -10.26 -8.16
N ARG A 211 -5.37 -10.15 -9.22
CA ARG A 211 -6.83 -10.02 -9.05
C ARG A 211 -7.44 -11.22 -8.34
N ARG A 212 -6.96 -12.45 -8.62
CA ARG A 212 -7.40 -13.66 -7.92
C ARG A 212 -7.05 -13.60 -6.44
N VAL A 213 -5.83 -13.19 -6.09
CA VAL A 213 -5.43 -13.01 -4.69
C VAL A 213 -6.34 -12.00 -4.00
N GLY A 214 -6.57 -10.82 -4.61
CA GLY A 214 -7.44 -9.80 -4.05
C GLY A 214 -8.91 -10.23 -3.90
N ARG A 215 -9.42 -11.14 -4.75
CA ARG A 215 -10.75 -11.74 -4.58
C ARG A 215 -10.84 -12.65 -3.34
N VAL A 216 -9.74 -13.28 -2.94
CA VAL A 216 -9.68 -14.23 -1.82
C VAL A 216 -9.39 -13.51 -0.49
N TYR A 217 -8.39 -12.63 -0.49
CA TYR A 217 -7.87 -11.95 0.71
C TYR A 217 -8.41 -10.52 0.89
N GLY A 218 -8.94 -9.91 -0.17
CA GLY A 218 -9.34 -8.50 -0.19
C GLY A 218 -8.31 -7.62 -0.90
N PHE A 219 -8.71 -6.37 -1.18
CA PHE A 219 -7.87 -5.34 -1.80
C PHE A 219 -7.49 -4.24 -0.80
N PHE A 220 -8.28 -4.05 0.25
CA PHE A 220 -8.09 -2.98 1.23
C PHE A 220 -8.53 -3.40 2.63
N TRP A 221 -8.24 -2.55 3.60
CA TRP A 221 -8.73 -2.64 4.98
C TRP A 221 -9.14 -1.25 5.48
N PRO A 222 -10.18 -1.14 6.33
CA PRO A 222 -10.63 0.14 6.89
C PRO A 222 -9.79 0.55 8.10
N GLN A 223 -9.33 1.81 8.15
CA GLN A 223 -8.67 2.33 9.35
C GLN A 223 -9.67 2.60 10.47
N ASP A 224 -10.83 3.17 10.13
CA ASP A 224 -11.88 3.50 11.09
C ASP A 224 -13.07 2.55 10.91
N ILE A 225 -13.36 1.77 11.96
CA ILE A 225 -14.44 0.77 11.99
C ILE A 225 -15.48 1.22 13.01
N ILE A 226 -16.71 1.46 12.55
CA ILE A 226 -17.81 1.90 13.38
C ILE A 226 -18.68 0.69 13.76
N LEU A 227 -18.90 0.53 15.06
CA LEU A 227 -19.61 -0.59 15.65
C LEU A 227 -20.96 -0.14 16.20
N GLY A 228 -21.98 -0.99 16.05
CA GLY A 228 -23.32 -0.69 16.55
C GLY A 228 -24.40 -1.58 15.97
N GLY A 229 -25.58 -0.99 15.73
CA GLY A 229 -26.68 -1.63 15.00
C GLY A 229 -27.30 -0.67 13.97
N LYS A 230 -27.71 -1.23 12.83
CA LYS A 230 -28.42 -0.52 11.75
C LYS A 230 -29.81 -1.12 11.62
N PHE A 231 -30.84 -0.30 11.78
CA PHE A 231 -32.25 -0.71 11.80
C PHE A 231 -32.99 0.00 10.68
N GLN A 232 -33.73 -0.75 9.85
CA GLN A 232 -34.54 -0.13 8.81
C GLN A 232 -35.74 0.56 9.44
N LEU A 233 -35.95 1.84 9.11
CA LEU A 233 -37.12 2.60 9.55
C LEU A 233 -38.27 2.28 8.60
N SER A 234 -39.31 1.64 9.11
CA SER A 234 -40.62 1.56 8.47
C SER A 234 -41.55 2.63 9.04
N ASP A 235 -42.74 2.79 8.46
CA ASP A 235 -43.78 3.68 8.99
C ASP A 235 -44.32 3.23 10.38
N GLU A 236 -43.93 2.04 10.84
CA GLU A 236 -44.24 1.53 12.17
C GLU A 236 -43.17 1.97 13.18
N PRO A 237 -43.53 2.31 14.43
CA PRO A 237 -42.58 2.75 15.43
C PRO A 237 -41.51 1.67 15.67
N THR A 238 -40.24 2.05 15.54
CA THR A 238 -39.10 1.15 15.76
C THR A 238 -39.20 0.52 17.15
N ASP A 239 -39.21 -0.82 17.21
CA ASP A 239 -39.30 -1.53 18.48
C ASP A 239 -38.07 -1.21 19.35
N THR A 240 -38.26 -0.42 20.40
CA THR A 240 -37.21 -0.05 21.36
C THR A 240 -36.46 -1.28 21.94
N ARG A 241 -37.07 -2.47 21.93
CA ARG A 241 -36.44 -3.74 22.32
C ARG A 241 -35.25 -4.11 21.44
N GLU A 242 -35.23 -3.68 20.18
CA GLU A 242 -34.11 -3.90 19.27
C GLU A 242 -32.86 -3.10 19.69
N LEU A 243 -33.07 -1.87 20.17
CA LEU A 243 -32.00 -1.03 20.72
C LEU A 243 -31.49 -1.59 22.05
N GLU A 244 -32.34 -2.23 22.84
CA GLU A 244 -31.92 -2.88 24.08
C GLU A 244 -30.94 -4.03 23.86
N LYS A 245 -31.04 -4.76 22.74
CA LYS A 245 -30.08 -5.82 22.38
C LYS A 245 -28.65 -5.27 22.29
N LEU A 246 -28.49 -4.00 21.89
CA LEU A 246 -27.18 -3.35 21.78
C LEU A 246 -26.55 -2.96 23.12
N LYS A 247 -27.22 -3.22 24.27
CA LYS A 247 -26.59 -3.14 25.59
C LYS A 247 -25.46 -4.18 25.74
N HIS A 248 -25.57 -5.32 25.06
CA HIS A 248 -24.54 -6.35 25.04
C HIS A 248 -23.70 -6.25 23.76
N PHE A 249 -22.37 -6.16 23.93
CA PHE A 249 -21.44 -5.98 22.82
C PHE A 249 -21.39 -7.17 21.84
N THR A 250 -21.85 -8.34 22.27
CA THR A 250 -21.99 -9.53 21.42
C THR A 250 -22.99 -9.33 20.29
N ASN A 251 -23.92 -8.37 20.42
CA ASN A 251 -24.88 -8.01 19.39
C ASN A 251 -24.40 -6.88 18.48
N TRP A 252 -23.23 -6.27 18.75
CA TRP A 252 -22.70 -5.21 17.92
C TRP A 252 -22.24 -5.78 16.58
N ARG A 253 -22.41 -4.99 15.52
CA ARG A 253 -21.98 -5.30 14.16
C ARG A 253 -21.20 -4.13 13.61
N ILE A 254 -20.46 -4.36 12.53
CA ILE A 254 -19.88 -3.27 11.75
C ILE A 254 -21.03 -2.57 11.01
N ILE A 255 -21.23 -1.29 11.27
CA ILE A 255 -22.28 -0.49 10.63
C ILE A 255 -21.72 0.50 9.61
N ASP A 256 -20.44 0.88 9.74
CA ASP A 256 -19.75 1.73 8.77
C ASP A 256 -18.22 1.52 8.82
N GLN A 257 -17.54 1.86 7.73
CA GLN A 257 -16.11 1.66 7.48
C GLN A 257 -15.55 2.86 6.72
N LYS A 258 -14.54 3.53 7.28
CA LYS A 258 -13.94 4.75 6.71
C LYS A 258 -12.44 4.59 6.52
N ASP A 259 -11.86 5.51 5.75
CA ASP A 259 -10.41 5.60 5.52
C ASP A 259 -9.81 4.28 4.98
N LEU A 260 -10.37 3.82 3.87
CA LEU A 260 -9.96 2.57 3.22
C LEU A 260 -8.52 2.67 2.73
N THR A 261 -7.69 1.71 3.17
CA THR A 261 -6.25 1.67 2.86
C THR A 261 -5.92 0.40 2.09
N SER A 262 -5.09 0.51 1.06
CA SER A 262 -4.70 -0.65 0.25
C SER A 262 -4.02 -1.71 1.12
N LEU A 263 -4.43 -2.96 0.96
CA LEU A 263 -3.87 -4.08 1.69
C LEU A 263 -2.38 -4.29 1.36
N HIS A 264 -1.97 -3.88 0.15
CA HIS A 264 -0.58 -3.93 -0.27
C HIS A 264 0.36 -3.06 0.58
N THR A 265 -0.17 -2.08 1.33
CA THR A 265 0.64 -1.27 2.26
C THR A 265 1.25 -2.09 3.40
N LEU A 266 0.70 -3.27 3.69
CA LEU A 266 1.20 -4.18 4.74
C LEU A 266 2.31 -5.12 4.25
N LEU A 267 2.61 -5.10 2.95
CA LEU A 267 3.60 -5.99 2.35
C LEU A 267 5.03 -5.43 2.47
N PRO A 268 6.06 -6.29 2.44
CA PRO A 268 7.45 -5.84 2.31
C PRO A 268 7.67 -4.96 1.07
N GLU A 269 8.52 -3.94 1.19
CA GLU A 269 8.78 -2.94 0.13
C GLU A 269 9.19 -3.57 -1.21
N ARG A 270 9.89 -4.70 -1.18
CA ARG A 270 10.26 -5.46 -2.40
C ARG A 270 9.04 -5.93 -3.21
N LEU A 271 7.96 -6.34 -2.53
CA LEU A 271 6.73 -6.79 -3.17
C LEU A 271 5.90 -5.58 -3.62
N VAL A 272 5.81 -4.55 -2.78
CA VAL A 272 5.16 -3.28 -3.14
C VAL A 272 5.74 -2.69 -4.42
N SER A 273 7.07 -2.68 -4.53
CA SER A 273 7.79 -2.22 -5.73
C SER A 273 7.44 -3.05 -6.98
N LYS A 274 7.36 -4.37 -6.85
CA LYS A 274 6.93 -5.25 -7.96
C LYS A 274 5.47 -5.01 -8.34
N ILE A 275 4.59 -4.88 -7.36
CA ILE A 275 3.16 -4.59 -7.58
C ILE A 275 3.01 -3.26 -8.33
N ARG A 276 3.69 -2.19 -7.90
CA ARG A 276 3.69 -0.89 -8.60
C ARG A 276 4.08 -1.04 -10.07
N LYS A 277 5.12 -1.83 -10.38
CA LYS A 277 5.51 -2.11 -11.77
C LYS A 277 4.39 -2.80 -12.56
N VAL A 278 3.71 -3.78 -11.96
CA VAL A 278 2.59 -4.51 -12.59
C VAL A 278 1.37 -3.60 -12.84
N TYR A 279 1.06 -2.70 -11.91
CA TYR A 279 0.02 -1.67 -12.09
C TYR A 279 0.37 -0.68 -13.20
N GLY A 280 1.65 -0.60 -13.59
CA GLY A 280 2.15 0.28 -14.62
C GLY A 280 2.17 1.74 -14.19
N MET A 281 2.81 2.56 -15.02
CA MET A 281 2.77 4.01 -14.85
C MET A 281 1.49 4.57 -15.47
N LYS A 282 1.03 5.71 -14.96
CA LYS A 282 -0.15 6.44 -15.43
C LYS A 282 0.18 7.89 -15.76
N LEU A 283 -0.67 8.51 -16.56
CA LEU A 283 -0.60 9.95 -16.82
C LEU A 283 -0.92 10.72 -15.53
N LEU A 284 0.09 11.33 -14.91
CA LEU A 284 -0.06 12.10 -13.67
C LEU A 284 -0.36 13.58 -13.95
N TYR A 285 0.11 14.09 -15.09
CA TYR A 285 -0.06 15.49 -15.47
C TYR A 285 0.04 15.67 -16.98
N LEU A 286 -0.83 16.52 -17.52
CA LEU A 286 -0.85 16.96 -18.91
C LEU A 286 -0.91 18.48 -18.94
N SER A 287 -0.05 19.10 -19.74
CA SER A 287 -0.06 20.54 -19.97
C SER A 287 0.56 20.88 -21.32
N SER A 288 0.50 22.15 -21.69
CA SER A 288 1.05 22.65 -22.93
C SER A 288 1.65 24.04 -22.77
N LEU A 289 2.62 24.35 -23.63
CA LEU A 289 3.24 25.67 -23.69
C LEU A 289 3.08 26.23 -25.10
N THR A 290 2.84 27.54 -25.18
CA THR A 290 2.99 28.28 -26.45
C THR A 290 4.32 28.99 -26.43
N VAL A 291 5.21 28.64 -27.37
CA VAL A 291 6.57 29.17 -27.44
C VAL A 291 6.73 30.01 -28.69
N HIS A 292 7.05 31.29 -28.49
CA HIS A 292 7.48 32.17 -29.59
C HIS A 292 9.00 32.06 -29.76
N MET A 293 9.45 31.67 -30.95
CA MET A 293 10.87 31.66 -31.32
C MET A 293 11.15 32.79 -32.33
N PRO A 294 11.75 33.90 -31.87
CA PRO A 294 12.22 35.00 -32.72
C PRO A 294 13.11 34.60 -33.89
N LYS A 295 13.19 35.48 -34.90
CA LYS A 295 14.13 35.33 -36.02
C LYS A 295 15.56 35.26 -35.50
N GLY A 296 16.35 34.31 -36.00
CA GLY A 296 17.75 34.13 -35.62
C GLY A 296 17.96 33.24 -34.39
N GLN A 297 16.93 33.05 -33.56
CA GLN A 297 17.01 32.18 -32.39
C GLN A 297 17.02 30.70 -32.80
N ARG A 298 18.01 29.96 -32.31
CA ARG A 298 18.17 28.52 -32.60
C ARG A 298 17.71 27.61 -31.47
N ILE A 299 17.71 28.11 -30.23
CA ILE A 299 17.37 27.34 -29.03
C ILE A 299 16.34 28.14 -28.22
N SER A 300 15.30 27.46 -27.74
CA SER A 300 14.37 27.97 -26.74
C SER A 300 14.40 27.04 -25.53
N LEU A 301 14.43 27.63 -24.32
CA LEU A 301 14.47 26.94 -23.04
C LEU A 301 13.20 27.28 -22.28
N GLN A 302 12.46 26.27 -21.84
CA GLN A 302 11.21 26.45 -21.08
C GLN A 302 11.26 25.61 -19.81
N PRO A 303 11.12 26.19 -18.61
CA PRO A 303 11.05 25.41 -17.38
C PRO A 303 9.76 24.59 -17.34
N ILE A 304 9.83 23.37 -16.79
CA ILE A 304 8.64 22.58 -16.47
C ILE A 304 8.30 22.84 -15.00
N PRO A 305 7.18 23.52 -14.70
CA PRO A 305 6.76 23.71 -13.32
C PRO A 305 6.37 22.37 -12.68
N LYS A 306 6.78 22.15 -11.44
CA LYS A 306 6.40 20.93 -10.69
C LYS A 306 4.92 20.98 -10.32
N PRO A 307 4.07 20.06 -10.81
CA PRO A 307 2.68 19.98 -10.39
C PRO A 307 2.57 19.61 -8.91
N GLN A 308 1.50 20.06 -8.23
CA GLN A 308 1.26 19.71 -6.81
C GLN A 308 1.09 18.20 -6.59
N THR A 309 0.59 17.48 -7.60
CA THR A 309 0.37 16.04 -7.58
C THR A 309 1.66 15.22 -7.71
N ILE A 310 2.81 15.87 -7.94
CA ILE A 310 4.08 15.20 -8.18
C ILE A 310 5.08 15.63 -7.11
N PRO A 311 5.46 14.75 -6.17
CA PRO A 311 6.40 15.10 -5.09
C PRO A 311 7.80 15.39 -5.62
N THR A 312 8.26 14.61 -6.60
CA THR A 312 9.63 14.61 -7.14
C THR A 312 9.63 14.25 -8.63
N PHE A 313 10.56 14.81 -9.39
CA PHE A 313 10.78 14.42 -10.79
C PHE A 313 11.63 13.15 -10.96
N LYS A 314 12.26 12.63 -9.89
CA LYS A 314 13.12 11.44 -9.96
C LYS A 314 12.37 10.16 -10.33
N THR A 315 11.10 10.07 -9.94
CA THR A 315 10.27 8.87 -10.08
C THR A 315 9.36 8.90 -11.29
N VAL A 316 9.40 9.99 -12.08
CA VAL A 316 8.52 10.21 -13.23
C VAL A 316 9.30 10.28 -14.54
N LYS A 317 8.57 10.14 -15.63
CA LYS A 317 9.04 10.18 -17.01
C LYS A 317 8.31 11.31 -17.72
N ILE A 318 9.08 12.22 -18.29
CA ILE A 318 8.54 13.37 -19.02
C ILE A 318 8.63 13.06 -20.51
N PHE A 319 7.52 13.26 -21.21
CA PHE A 319 7.41 13.18 -22.66
C PHE A 319 6.96 14.53 -23.19
N ALA A 320 7.57 14.99 -24.28
CA ALA A 320 7.20 16.26 -24.90
C ALA A 320 7.30 16.18 -26.42
N SER A 321 6.46 16.95 -27.11
CA SER A 321 6.51 17.11 -28.56
C SER A 321 6.46 18.58 -28.96
N VAL A 322 6.71 18.87 -30.23
CA VAL A 322 6.69 20.24 -30.77
C VAL A 322 5.86 20.28 -32.04
N ILE A 323 4.88 21.18 -32.07
CA ILE A 323 3.96 21.39 -33.19
C ILE A 323 4.15 22.82 -33.70
N VAL A 324 4.40 22.97 -35.00
CA VAL A 324 4.59 24.28 -35.63
C VAL A 324 3.22 24.81 -36.06
N LEU A 325 2.76 25.92 -35.47
CA LEU A 325 1.41 26.43 -35.69
C LEU A 325 1.24 27.22 -37.00
N ASN A 326 2.32 27.79 -37.54
CA ASN A 326 2.22 28.90 -38.48
C ASN A 326 2.77 28.64 -39.91
N LYS A 327 2.85 27.40 -40.42
CA LYS A 327 3.40 27.16 -41.78
C LYS A 327 2.74 26.06 -42.62
N THR A 328 2.61 26.38 -43.91
CA THR A 328 2.17 25.54 -45.05
C THR A 328 3.23 24.56 -45.59
N ASN A 329 4.42 24.47 -44.98
CA ASN A 329 5.51 23.61 -45.49
C ASN A 329 6.35 22.99 -44.33
N PRO A 330 5.86 21.90 -43.71
CA PRO A 330 6.42 21.32 -42.49
C PRO A 330 7.84 20.77 -42.67
N TYR A 331 8.15 20.20 -43.83
CA TYR A 331 9.42 19.50 -44.10
C TYR A 331 10.66 20.40 -44.22
N ARG A 332 10.50 21.74 -44.24
CA ARG A 332 11.63 22.69 -44.30
C ARG A 332 12.07 23.21 -42.93
N ASN A 333 11.37 22.86 -41.85
CA ASN A 333 11.69 23.33 -40.50
C ASN A 333 11.67 22.13 -39.54
N MET A 334 12.85 21.60 -39.24
CA MET A 334 13.01 20.50 -38.29
C MET A 334 13.36 21.06 -36.92
N PHE A 335 12.71 20.53 -35.90
CA PHE A 335 12.98 20.85 -34.51
C PHE A 335 13.27 19.57 -33.76
N VAL A 336 14.23 19.66 -32.85
CA VAL A 336 14.55 18.64 -31.87
C VAL A 336 14.03 19.13 -30.54
N ILE A 337 13.38 18.22 -29.81
CA ILE A 337 12.92 18.45 -28.46
C ILE A 337 13.63 17.46 -27.53
N ARG A 338 14.09 17.95 -26.39
CA ARG A 338 14.66 17.14 -25.31
C ARG A 338 14.35 17.76 -23.96
N ILE A 339 14.46 16.94 -22.92
CA ILE A 339 14.39 17.38 -21.54
C ILE A 339 15.80 17.50 -20.98
N GLU A 340 16.19 18.69 -20.53
CA GLU A 340 17.45 18.90 -19.83
C GLU A 340 17.20 19.06 -18.33
N TYR A 341 17.95 18.34 -17.50
CA TYR A 341 17.92 18.47 -16.04
C TYR A 341 19.12 19.31 -15.60
N MET A 342 18.85 20.45 -14.96
CA MET A 342 19.89 21.24 -14.27
C MET A 342 20.33 20.55 -12.98
N ASP A 343 19.36 19.96 -12.29
CA ASP A 343 19.47 18.97 -11.23
C ASP A 343 18.27 18.02 -11.39
N ASP A 344 18.19 16.96 -10.58
CA ASP A 344 17.12 15.96 -10.68
C ASP A 344 15.69 16.51 -10.45
N GLU A 345 15.52 17.73 -9.94
CA GLU A 345 14.23 18.36 -9.63
C GLU A 345 13.91 19.57 -10.53
N SER A 346 14.83 19.93 -11.45
CA SER A 346 14.72 21.12 -12.29
C SER A 346 14.78 20.75 -13.78
N PRO A 347 13.71 20.11 -14.32
CA PRO A 347 13.63 19.80 -15.74
C PRO A 347 13.23 20.99 -16.61
N TYR A 348 13.83 21.07 -17.78
CA TYR A 348 13.55 22.07 -18.80
C TYR A 348 13.29 21.42 -20.16
N ILE A 349 12.29 21.92 -20.87
CA ILE A 349 12.11 21.62 -22.29
C ILE A 349 13.08 22.47 -23.09
N VAL A 350 13.95 21.81 -23.86
CA VAL A 350 14.85 22.46 -24.81
C VAL A 350 14.38 22.16 -26.22
N ILE A 351 14.06 23.24 -26.94
CA ILE A 351 13.62 23.20 -28.33
C ILE A 351 14.73 23.76 -29.19
N GLN A 352 15.32 22.93 -30.02
CA GLN A 352 16.42 23.30 -30.89
C GLN A 352 16.03 23.17 -32.35
N ARG A 353 16.24 24.22 -33.11
CA ARG A 353 16.00 24.22 -34.55
C ARG A 353 17.19 23.60 -35.28
N ILE A 354 16.91 22.68 -36.21
CA ILE A 354 17.87 22.21 -37.20
C ILE A 354 17.76 23.10 -38.45
N GLY A 355 18.90 23.63 -38.90
CA GLY A 355 19.00 24.45 -40.11
C GLY A 355 18.84 25.97 -39.92
N ASN A 356 19.00 26.73 -41.01
CA ASN A 356 19.14 28.19 -40.96
C ASN A 356 17.83 28.94 -40.67
N PRO A 357 17.86 29.94 -39.76
CA PRO A 357 16.65 30.64 -39.37
C PRO A 357 16.13 31.69 -40.35
N LYS A 358 15.10 31.34 -41.13
CA LYS A 358 14.50 32.25 -42.14
C LYS A 358 13.42 33.20 -41.61
N GLY A 359 12.87 32.97 -40.41
CA GLY A 359 11.80 33.79 -39.82
C GLY A 359 11.37 33.27 -38.44
N PRO A 360 10.48 34.00 -37.73
CA PRO A 360 9.98 33.62 -36.41
C PRO A 360 9.01 32.43 -36.49
N PHE A 361 8.83 31.73 -35.38
CA PHE A 361 7.85 30.64 -35.24
C PHE A 361 7.02 30.76 -33.99
N ASN A 362 5.76 30.31 -34.11
CA ASN A 362 4.91 30.01 -32.99
C ASN A 362 4.80 28.49 -32.89
N LEU A 363 5.21 27.97 -31.74
CA LEU A 363 5.23 26.55 -31.46
C LEU A 363 4.22 26.23 -30.36
N PHE A 364 3.52 25.13 -30.51
CA PHE A 364 2.74 24.50 -29.47
C PHE A 364 3.48 23.28 -28.97
N VAL A 365 3.68 23.19 -27.66
CA VAL A 365 4.57 22.21 -27.03
C VAL A 365 3.77 21.49 -25.95
N PRO A 366 3.05 20.41 -26.29
CA PRO A 366 2.40 19.58 -25.29
C PRO A 366 3.45 18.74 -24.57
N TYR A 367 3.27 18.55 -23.27
CA TYR A 367 4.09 17.66 -22.48
C TYR A 367 3.25 16.88 -21.47
N LYS A 368 3.67 15.64 -21.23
CA LYS A 368 3.04 14.67 -20.31
C LYS A 368 4.05 14.26 -19.26
N ILE A 369 3.61 14.17 -18.01
CA ILE A 369 4.40 13.59 -16.92
C ILE A 369 3.72 12.30 -16.51
N ILE A 370 4.47 11.21 -16.57
CA ILE A 370 4.00 9.86 -16.35
C ILE A 370 4.79 9.24 -15.22
N GLY A 371 4.13 8.58 -14.28
CA GLY A 371 4.79 7.95 -13.15
C GLY A 371 3.87 6.98 -12.45
N TYR A 372 4.35 6.43 -11.34
CA TYR A 372 3.51 5.64 -10.44
C TYR A 372 2.68 6.59 -9.57
N GLU A 373 1.39 6.29 -9.41
CA GLU A 373 0.59 6.95 -8.38
C GLU A 373 1.19 6.68 -7.00
N GLU A 374 1.19 7.69 -6.11
CA GLU A 374 1.70 7.52 -4.75
C GLU A 374 0.90 6.47 -3.98
N GLY A 375 -0.44 6.53 -4.13
CA GLY A 375 -1.39 5.63 -3.49
C GLY A 375 -1.33 4.23 -4.08
N LEU A 376 -1.26 3.24 -3.19
CA LEU A 376 -1.48 1.86 -3.61
C LEU A 376 -2.98 1.64 -3.87
N PRO A 377 -3.29 0.78 -4.84
CA PRO A 377 -4.65 0.58 -5.32
C PRO A 377 -5.52 -0.11 -4.27
N ILE A 378 -6.69 0.48 -4.03
CA ILE A 378 -7.76 -0.08 -3.20
C ILE A 378 -8.82 -0.81 -4.03
N GLU A 379 -8.70 -0.78 -5.36
CA GLU A 379 -9.62 -1.43 -6.30
C GLU A 379 -8.88 -2.43 -7.18
N GLN A 380 -9.66 -3.18 -7.97
CA GLN A 380 -9.10 -4.15 -8.90
C GLN A 380 -8.14 -3.46 -9.88
N LEU A 381 -7.07 -4.18 -10.25
CA LEU A 381 -6.09 -3.75 -11.26
C LEU A 381 -6.79 -3.19 -12.51
N PRO A 382 -6.71 -1.87 -12.79
CA PRO A 382 -7.35 -1.28 -13.96
C PRO A 382 -6.71 -1.83 -15.22
N ASP A 383 -7.51 -2.06 -16.26
CA ASP A 383 -7.02 -2.54 -17.56
C ASP A 383 -6.27 -1.44 -18.35
N ASN A 384 -6.42 -0.16 -17.96
CA ASN A 384 -5.94 1.01 -18.71
C ASN A 384 -4.49 1.45 -18.40
N SER A 385 -3.72 0.66 -17.65
CA SER A 385 -2.31 1.00 -17.35
C SER A 385 -1.48 1.13 -18.63
N ILE A 386 -0.50 2.04 -18.67
CA ILE A 386 0.42 2.10 -19.81
C ILE A 386 1.40 0.94 -19.69
N ASP A 387 1.28 -0.03 -20.60
CA ASP A 387 1.87 -1.36 -20.44
C ASP A 387 3.41 -1.39 -20.53
N HIS A 388 4.04 -0.40 -21.17
CA HIS A 388 5.51 -0.38 -21.29
C HIS A 388 6.07 1.04 -21.35
N ILE A 389 6.73 1.47 -20.27
CA ILE A 389 7.46 2.74 -20.19
C ILE A 389 8.81 2.49 -19.54
N ASP A 390 9.89 2.90 -20.20
CA ASP A 390 11.23 2.70 -19.68
C ASP A 390 12.20 3.82 -20.13
N THR A 391 13.41 3.81 -19.57
CA THR A 391 14.49 4.74 -19.88
C THR A 391 15.74 3.96 -20.27
N ILE A 392 16.24 4.20 -21.48
CA ILE A 392 17.50 3.61 -21.95
C ILE A 392 18.61 4.67 -21.86
N ARG A 393 19.78 4.27 -21.34
CA ARG A 393 21.00 5.09 -21.36
C ARG A 393 21.76 4.86 -22.66
N PHE A 394 22.24 5.95 -23.26
CA PHE A 394 23.07 5.96 -24.46
C PHE A 394 24.46 6.50 -24.14
N GLN A 395 25.45 5.77 -24.64
CA GLN A 395 26.84 6.18 -24.79
C GLN A 395 27.18 5.74 -26.22
N TYR A 396 27.60 6.68 -27.08
CA TYR A 396 27.61 6.52 -28.54
C TYR A 396 28.29 5.22 -29.05
N ASP A 397 27.82 4.73 -30.21
CA ASP A 397 28.34 3.64 -31.07
C ASP A 397 27.72 2.23 -30.97
N SER A 398 26.40 2.13 -30.74
CA SER A 398 25.67 0.89 -31.02
C SER A 398 24.21 1.11 -31.39
N ASP A 399 23.72 0.29 -32.31
CA ASP A 399 22.28 0.12 -32.52
C ASP A 399 21.68 -0.51 -31.25
N ILE A 400 20.68 0.14 -30.66
CA ILE A 400 19.96 -0.43 -29.52
C ILE A 400 18.68 -1.07 -30.01
N HIS A 401 18.49 -2.32 -29.60
CA HIS A 401 17.29 -3.08 -29.84
C HIS A 401 16.32 -2.86 -28.68
N ILE A 402 15.13 -2.34 -28.99
CA ILE A 402 14.03 -2.26 -28.06
C ILE A 402 13.15 -3.46 -28.28
N GLU A 403 13.09 -4.33 -27.28
CA GLU A 403 12.13 -5.43 -27.26
C GLU A 403 10.73 -4.91 -26.95
N HIS A 404 9.76 -5.37 -27.72
CA HIS A 404 8.35 -5.14 -27.46
C HIS A 404 7.83 -6.26 -26.56
N PRO A 405 6.94 -5.94 -25.60
CA PRO A 405 6.05 -6.97 -25.09
C PRO A 405 5.27 -7.58 -26.27
N LYS A 406 4.94 -8.88 -26.22
CA LYS A 406 4.12 -9.57 -27.23
C LYS A 406 2.67 -9.02 -27.26
N LEU A 407 2.50 -7.77 -27.67
CA LEU A 407 1.23 -7.07 -27.74
C LEU A 407 0.51 -7.48 -29.04
N THR A 408 -0.77 -7.81 -28.94
CA THR A 408 -1.49 -8.60 -29.95
C THR A 408 -2.03 -7.80 -31.15
N LYS A 409 -1.94 -6.46 -31.18
CA LYS A 409 -2.05 -5.56 -32.37
C LYS A 409 -2.05 -4.07 -31.98
N ASP A 410 -1.71 -3.21 -32.95
CA ASP A 410 -1.89 -1.74 -32.97
C ASP A 410 -1.30 -0.96 -31.78
N TYR A 411 0.01 -0.75 -31.80
CA TYR A 411 0.72 0.09 -30.83
C TYR A 411 1.44 1.27 -31.50
N CYS A 412 1.77 2.30 -30.71
CA CYS A 412 2.63 3.42 -31.07
C CYS A 412 3.83 3.45 -30.13
N ILE A 413 4.99 3.82 -30.66
CA ILE A 413 6.19 4.09 -29.85
C ILE A 413 6.42 5.59 -29.84
N ILE A 414 6.56 6.15 -28.65
CA ILE A 414 7.00 7.52 -28.46
C ILE A 414 8.33 7.54 -27.73
N GLY A 415 9.09 8.61 -27.94
CA GLY A 415 10.35 8.84 -27.27
C GLY A 415 10.48 10.29 -26.84
N THR A 416 11.32 10.55 -25.85
CA THR A 416 11.81 11.89 -25.54
C THR A 416 13.21 11.76 -24.97
N LEU A 417 14.16 12.49 -25.57
CA LEU A 417 15.55 12.49 -25.12
C LEU A 417 15.70 13.25 -23.81
N ILE A 418 16.60 12.78 -22.97
CA ILE A 418 16.96 13.38 -21.69
C ILE A 418 18.45 13.62 -21.67
N LEU A 419 18.85 14.80 -21.20
CA LEU A 419 20.22 15.13 -20.88
C LEU A 419 20.31 15.62 -19.44
N LYS A 420 21.30 15.15 -18.69
CA LYS A 420 21.52 15.54 -17.31
C LYS A 420 22.87 16.24 -17.17
N SER A 421 22.86 17.40 -16.51
CA SER A 421 24.07 18.15 -16.15
C SER A 421 25.02 17.38 -15.22
N SER A 422 24.49 16.46 -14.41
CA SER A 422 25.28 15.59 -13.52
C SER A 422 26.20 14.65 -14.30
N ASP A 423 25.75 14.21 -15.48
CA ASP A 423 26.41 13.18 -16.28
C ASP A 423 27.28 13.81 -17.37
N ASN A 424 27.15 15.12 -17.59
CA ASN A 424 27.80 15.84 -18.67
C ASN A 424 28.17 17.26 -18.19
N LEU A 425 29.42 17.68 -18.42
CA LEU A 425 29.89 19.02 -18.09
C LEU A 425 29.35 20.05 -19.11
N TYR A 426 28.08 20.44 -19.01
CA TYR A 426 27.46 21.50 -19.83
C TYR A 426 26.53 22.41 -19.03
N LYS A 427 26.27 23.62 -19.54
CA LYS A 427 25.25 24.52 -19.02
C LYS A 427 23.94 24.33 -19.78
N VAL A 428 22.84 24.17 -19.05
CA VAL A 428 21.49 23.96 -19.62
C VAL A 428 21.15 25.01 -20.68
N GLY A 429 20.61 24.55 -21.80
CA GLY A 429 20.21 25.38 -22.94
C GLY A 429 21.38 26.00 -23.72
N THR A 430 22.63 25.68 -23.40
CA THR A 430 23.81 26.23 -24.10
C THR A 430 24.54 25.23 -24.98
N SER A 431 24.25 23.93 -24.84
CA SER A 431 24.82 22.91 -25.71
C SER A 431 24.40 23.18 -27.16
N LYS A 432 25.41 23.18 -28.04
CA LYS A 432 25.24 23.31 -29.49
C LYS A 432 25.05 21.94 -30.16
N ASP A 433 25.23 20.89 -29.39
CA ASP A 433 25.02 19.51 -29.82
C ASP A 433 23.54 19.30 -30.15
N VAL A 434 23.30 18.60 -31.25
CA VAL A 434 21.98 18.07 -31.56
C VAL A 434 22.02 16.58 -31.28
N ILE A 435 21.15 16.17 -30.37
CA ILE A 435 20.87 14.76 -30.10
C ILE A 435 19.49 14.47 -30.68
N SER A 436 19.39 13.46 -31.55
CA SER A 436 18.13 13.06 -32.17
C SER A 436 18.03 11.54 -32.19
N TYR A 437 16.82 11.03 -32.40
CA TYR A 437 16.59 9.60 -32.58
C TYR A 437 15.57 9.35 -33.68
N HIS A 438 15.58 8.15 -34.24
CA HIS A 438 14.45 7.62 -35.02
C HIS A 438 14.38 6.09 -34.90
N PHE A 439 13.18 5.57 -35.06
CA PHE A 439 12.92 4.13 -35.13
C PHE A 439 12.99 3.69 -36.59
N ARG A 440 13.79 2.67 -36.92
CA ARG A 440 14.13 2.34 -38.32
C ARG A 440 13.46 1.08 -38.84
N GLN A 441 13.41 0.02 -38.03
CA GLN A 441 12.87 -1.28 -38.43
C GLN A 441 12.18 -1.96 -37.25
N HIS A 442 10.96 -2.47 -37.48
CA HIS A 442 10.26 -3.35 -36.54
C HIS A 442 10.22 -4.76 -37.14
N ASN A 443 10.66 -5.75 -36.36
CA ASN A 443 10.55 -7.16 -36.69
C ASN A 443 9.34 -7.75 -35.96
N ASN A 444 8.31 -8.10 -36.72
CA ASN A 444 7.07 -8.67 -36.19
C ASN A 444 7.26 -10.05 -35.55
N ASP A 445 8.28 -10.81 -35.97
CA ASP A 445 8.46 -12.21 -35.57
C ASP A 445 9.05 -12.31 -34.15
N ASN A 446 9.96 -11.41 -33.80
CA ASN A 446 10.57 -11.34 -32.47
C ASN A 446 10.13 -10.11 -31.66
N GLY A 447 9.28 -9.25 -32.23
CA GLY A 447 8.82 -8.04 -31.59
C GLY A 447 9.96 -7.07 -31.27
N ILE A 448 11.00 -6.94 -32.10
CA ILE A 448 12.12 -6.03 -31.83
C ILE A 448 12.02 -4.79 -32.73
N THR A 449 12.19 -3.60 -32.15
CA THR A 449 12.39 -2.35 -32.90
C THR A 449 13.80 -1.81 -32.72
N GLN A 450 14.45 -1.52 -33.84
CA GLN A 450 15.76 -0.85 -33.86
C GLN A 450 15.59 0.65 -33.64
N LEU A 451 16.27 1.16 -32.62
CA LEU A 451 16.39 2.58 -32.31
C LEU A 451 17.79 3.06 -32.68
N GLN A 452 17.84 4.11 -33.50
CA GLN A 452 19.09 4.80 -33.82
C GLN A 452 19.09 6.20 -33.24
N CYS A 453 20.16 6.52 -32.51
CA CYS A 453 20.40 7.86 -31.98
C CYS A 453 21.58 8.51 -32.69
N TYR A 454 21.49 9.83 -32.87
CA TYR A 454 22.51 10.65 -33.52
C TYR A 454 22.92 11.77 -32.58
N HIS A 455 24.21 12.03 -32.52
CA HIS A 455 24.79 13.19 -31.86
C HIS A 455 25.74 13.87 -32.84
N TYR A 456 25.49 15.15 -33.18
CA TYR A 456 26.36 15.93 -34.04
C TYR A 456 26.43 17.40 -33.63
N ASP A 457 27.54 18.06 -33.94
CA ASP A 457 27.69 19.51 -33.77
C ASP A 457 27.07 20.24 -34.97
N LEU A 458 26.13 21.17 -34.71
CA LEU A 458 25.44 21.95 -35.75
C LEU A 458 26.34 22.84 -36.62
N ARG A 459 27.56 23.16 -36.18
CA ARG A 459 28.51 24.04 -36.88
C ARG A 459 29.45 23.26 -37.77
N SER A 460 30.08 22.20 -37.25
CA SER A 460 30.99 21.36 -38.03
C SER A 460 30.24 20.31 -38.85
N ASN A 461 29.00 20.00 -38.47
CA ASN A 461 28.23 18.88 -39.01
C ASN A 461 28.96 17.53 -38.85
N GLU A 462 29.86 17.45 -37.87
CA GLU A 462 30.60 16.25 -37.50
C GLU A 462 29.88 15.53 -36.37
N ALA A 463 29.93 14.20 -36.40
CA ALA A 463 29.49 13.39 -35.27
C ALA A 463 30.36 13.71 -34.05
N ASN A 464 29.71 13.97 -32.92
CA ASN A 464 30.38 14.16 -31.65
C ASN A 464 29.90 13.02 -30.74
N ASN A 465 30.79 12.44 -29.95
CA ASN A 465 30.51 11.24 -29.14
C ASN A 465 30.71 11.50 -27.64
N SER A 466 30.75 12.77 -27.23
CA SER A 466 31.17 13.15 -25.87
C SER A 466 30.05 13.13 -24.84
N LEU A 467 28.78 13.01 -25.25
CA LEU A 467 27.65 13.14 -24.33
C LEU A 467 27.05 11.78 -23.96
N THR A 468 26.79 11.61 -22.66
CA THR A 468 25.90 10.58 -22.13
C THR A 468 24.48 11.15 -22.11
N PHE A 469 23.54 10.50 -22.77
CA PHE A 469 22.13 10.90 -22.74
C PHE A 469 21.22 9.71 -22.53
N TYR A 470 19.95 9.97 -22.26
CA TYR A 470 18.95 8.93 -22.04
C TYR A 470 17.77 9.14 -22.97
N MET A 471 16.98 8.11 -23.18
CA MET A 471 15.69 8.22 -23.87
C MET A 471 14.62 7.62 -22.98
N ASN A 472 13.65 8.45 -22.57
CA ASN A 472 12.37 7.93 -22.14
C ASN A 472 11.64 7.41 -23.36
N TYR A 473 11.10 6.21 -23.30
CA TYR A 473 10.26 5.67 -24.35
C TYR A 473 9.04 4.98 -23.76
N ALA A 474 7.96 4.99 -24.52
CA ALA A 474 6.74 4.29 -24.17
C ALA A 474 6.20 3.55 -25.39
N ILE A 475 5.75 2.31 -25.18
CA ILE A 475 5.01 1.52 -26.16
C ILE A 475 3.57 1.50 -25.68
N ILE A 476 2.69 2.12 -26.47
CA ILE A 476 1.32 2.41 -26.08
C ILE A 476 0.38 1.73 -27.06
N SER A 477 -0.50 0.88 -26.55
CA SER A 477 -1.61 0.33 -27.36
C SER A 477 -2.52 1.47 -27.83
N ARG A 478 -2.92 1.46 -29.12
CA ARG A 478 -3.89 2.43 -29.67
C ARG A 478 -5.24 2.43 -28.96
N GLN A 479 -5.55 1.37 -28.22
CA GLN A 479 -6.77 1.28 -27.42
C GLN A 479 -6.72 2.14 -26.14
N ASN A 480 -5.54 2.64 -25.75
CA ASN A 480 -5.37 3.50 -24.59
C ASN A 480 -5.65 4.97 -24.96
N SER A 481 -6.93 5.36 -24.92
CA SER A 481 -7.43 6.69 -25.32
C SER A 481 -6.76 7.84 -24.56
N ASP A 482 -6.47 7.63 -23.27
CA ASP A 482 -5.89 8.64 -22.36
C ASP A 482 -4.53 9.15 -22.86
N PHE A 483 -3.86 8.35 -23.70
CA PHE A 483 -2.58 8.71 -24.29
C PHE A 483 -2.71 9.53 -25.58
N PHE A 484 -3.75 9.32 -26.38
CA PHE A 484 -3.89 9.93 -27.71
C PHE A 484 -4.78 11.17 -27.74
N GLU A 485 -5.56 11.41 -26.68
CA GLU A 485 -6.23 12.69 -26.50
C GLU A 485 -5.17 13.79 -26.19
N LEU A 486 -5.18 14.81 -27.05
CA LEU A 486 -4.37 16.03 -26.99
C LEU A 486 -5.28 17.24 -27.18
#